data_AF-A0A6A5C1W6-F1
#
_entry.id   AF-A0A6A5C1W6-F1
#
_cell.length_a   1.000
_cell.length_b   1.000
_cell.length_c   1.000
_cell.angle_alpha   90.00
_cell.angle_beta   90.00
_cell.angle_gamma   90.00
#
_symmetry.space_group_name_H-M   'P 1'
#
loop_
_entity.id
_entity.type
_entity.pdbx_description
1 polymer ?
#
loop_
_entity_poly.entity_id
_entity_poly.type
_entity_poly.pdbx_seq_one_letter_code
_entity_poly.pdbx_strand_id
1 'polypeptide(L)'
;MLQPRLLPKVLEQINTDGIKTTILCNVNGSLISSSLSTSAKQIPSPSSAQQTSNNITFSEQQITYQQRLLPSQIKHMDKLIAAIAANMWHSYQKAGRTAFSPVEYDENGNMIGQEDDENLEEESGGTQKLKTLLVDCEYGRLAILGVSRNVVLCVCAEKEVPFGSLNKKAQVMRDFLSRPFTIVEEAVDEEEEEEY
;
A
#
# COMPACT_ATOMS: atom_id res chain seq x y z
N MET A 1 21.04 -5.34 -9.54
CA MET A 1 20.17 -4.32 -10.14
C MET A 1 18.74 -4.83 -10.26
N LEU A 2 17.77 -4.03 -9.79
CA LEU A 2 16.34 -4.26 -10.01
C LEU A 2 16.02 -4.07 -11.50
N GLN A 3 15.17 -4.92 -12.10
CA GLN A 3 14.71 -4.75 -13.47
C GLN A 3 13.31 -4.09 -13.47
N PRO A 4 13.17 -2.79 -13.80
CA PRO A 4 11.90 -2.07 -13.67
C PRO A 4 10.76 -2.68 -14.50
N ARG A 5 11.11 -3.31 -15.62
CA ARG A 5 10.14 -3.97 -16.52
C ARG A 5 9.53 -5.26 -15.95
N LEU A 6 10.19 -5.88 -14.98
CA LEU A 6 9.69 -7.10 -14.34
C LEU A 6 8.84 -6.80 -13.10
N LEU A 7 9.00 -5.63 -12.49
CA LEU A 7 8.33 -5.27 -11.25
C LEU A 7 6.79 -5.34 -11.36
N PRO A 8 6.12 -4.78 -12.39
CA PRO A 8 4.67 -4.94 -12.55
C PRO A 8 4.24 -6.42 -12.63
N LYS A 9 5.02 -7.27 -13.31
CA LYS A 9 4.73 -8.71 -13.45
C LYS A 9 4.88 -9.45 -12.12
N VAL A 10 5.85 -9.06 -11.30
CA VAL A 10 6.01 -9.61 -9.94
C VAL A 10 4.82 -9.18 -9.09
N LEU A 11 4.46 -7.90 -9.11
CA LEU A 11 3.31 -7.39 -8.35
C LEU A 11 2.00 -8.07 -8.79
N GLU A 12 1.83 -8.36 -10.08
CA GLU A 12 0.64 -9.03 -10.61
C GLU A 12 0.40 -10.43 -10.00
N GLN A 13 1.46 -11.13 -9.55
CA GLN A 13 1.34 -12.46 -8.96
C GLN A 13 0.49 -12.50 -7.68
N ILE A 14 0.40 -11.38 -6.96
CA ILE A 14 -0.43 -11.30 -5.75
C ILE A 14 -1.92 -11.04 -6.07
N ASN A 15 -2.24 -10.56 -7.27
CA ASN A 15 -3.60 -10.12 -7.65
C ASN A 15 -4.50 -11.31 -8.00
N THR A 16 -4.70 -12.17 -7.02
CA THR A 16 -5.49 -13.39 -7.06
C THR A 16 -6.41 -13.45 -5.84
N ASP A 17 -7.49 -14.22 -5.93
CA ASP A 17 -8.47 -14.40 -4.85
C ASP A 17 -9.08 -13.07 -4.34
N GLY A 18 -9.51 -12.22 -5.28
CA GLY A 18 -10.20 -10.96 -4.97
C GLY A 18 -9.28 -9.78 -4.65
N ILE A 19 -7.95 -9.94 -4.71
CA ILE A 19 -7.02 -8.81 -4.71
C ILE A 19 -7.07 -8.13 -6.08
N LYS A 20 -7.44 -6.85 -6.09
CA LYS A 20 -7.67 -6.07 -7.32
C LYS A 20 -6.42 -5.39 -7.84
N THR A 21 -5.70 -4.71 -6.96
CA THR A 21 -4.58 -3.87 -7.37
C THR A 21 -3.47 -3.95 -6.33
N THR A 22 -2.24 -3.90 -6.81
CA THR A 22 -1.05 -3.80 -5.98
C THR A 22 -0.17 -2.68 -6.48
N ILE A 23 0.15 -1.77 -5.59
CA ILE A 23 0.84 -0.50 -5.84
C ILE A 23 2.09 -0.45 -4.98
N LEU A 24 3.19 -0.07 -5.60
CA LEU A 24 4.44 0.26 -4.95
C LEU A 24 4.70 1.75 -5.15
N CYS A 25 4.93 2.47 -4.06
CA CYS A 25 5.16 3.91 -4.08
C CYS A 25 6.24 4.31 -3.08
N ASN A 26 6.81 5.50 -3.28
CA ASN A 26 7.69 6.10 -2.28
C ASN A 26 6.89 6.59 -1.07
N VAL A 27 7.57 6.84 0.05
CA VAL A 27 6.99 7.47 1.25
C VAL A 27 6.40 8.86 0.98
N ASN A 28 6.81 9.52 -0.11
CA ASN A 28 6.28 10.81 -0.58
C ASN A 28 5.02 10.68 -1.45
N GLY A 29 4.53 9.46 -1.69
CA GLY A 29 3.34 9.21 -2.52
C GLY A 29 3.58 9.08 -4.02
N SER A 30 4.81 9.26 -4.49
CA SER A 30 5.19 9.04 -5.90
C SER A 30 5.09 7.56 -6.26
N LEU A 31 4.36 7.24 -7.33
CA LEU A 31 4.18 5.88 -7.83
C LEU A 31 5.49 5.33 -8.43
N ILE A 32 5.93 4.16 -7.97
CA ILE A 32 7.05 3.40 -8.56
C ILE A 32 6.51 2.39 -9.59
N SER A 33 5.51 1.61 -9.19
CA SER A 33 4.93 0.55 -10.03
C SER A 33 3.53 0.18 -9.55
N SER A 34 2.66 -0.23 -10.47
CA SER A 34 1.35 -0.78 -10.13
C SER A 34 1.03 -1.96 -11.03
N SER A 35 0.17 -2.84 -10.52
CA SER A 35 -0.45 -3.94 -11.26
C SER A 35 -1.93 -4.00 -10.87
N LEU A 36 -2.78 -4.21 -11.87
CA LEU A 36 -4.23 -4.30 -11.70
C LEU A 36 -4.69 -5.65 -12.26
N SER A 37 -5.42 -6.45 -11.47
CA SER A 37 -6.11 -7.61 -12.02
C SER A 37 -7.24 -7.12 -12.91
N THR A 38 -7.22 -7.53 -14.17
CA THR A 38 -8.37 -7.38 -15.06
C THR A 38 -9.38 -8.49 -14.79
N SER A 39 -9.92 -8.57 -13.59
CA SER A 39 -11.09 -9.41 -13.30
C SER A 39 -12.35 -8.67 -13.75
N ALA A 40 -12.43 -8.34 -15.04
CA ALA A 40 -13.71 -8.00 -15.63
C ALA A 40 -14.55 -9.29 -15.59
N LYS A 41 -15.49 -9.40 -14.64
CA LYS A 41 -16.69 -10.21 -14.89
C LYS A 41 -17.22 -9.73 -16.24
N GLN A 42 -17.01 -10.51 -17.30
CA GLN A 42 -17.62 -10.24 -18.59
C GLN A 42 -19.11 -10.11 -18.34
N ILE A 43 -19.63 -8.89 -18.52
CA ILE A 43 -21.05 -8.69 -18.75
C ILE A 43 -21.31 -9.45 -20.07
N PRO A 44 -22.18 -10.47 -20.10
CA PRO A 44 -22.51 -11.14 -21.36
C PRO A 44 -23.00 -10.07 -22.33
N SER A 45 -22.45 -10.09 -23.54
CA SER A 45 -22.83 -9.17 -24.62
C SER A 45 -24.35 -9.15 -24.80
N PRO A 46 -24.97 -7.97 -25.03
CA PRO A 46 -26.39 -7.86 -25.28
C PRO A 46 -26.69 -8.37 -26.70
N SER A 47 -26.68 -9.68 -26.89
CA SER A 47 -27.00 -10.32 -28.16
C SER A 47 -27.87 -11.56 -27.94
N SER A 48 -28.95 -11.39 -27.17
CA SER A 48 -30.16 -12.22 -27.20
C SER A 48 -31.21 -11.68 -26.20
N ALA A 49 -31.70 -10.46 -26.45
CA ALA A 49 -32.92 -9.99 -25.80
C ALA A 49 -34.13 -10.60 -26.52
N GLN A 50 -34.60 -11.76 -26.04
CA GLN A 50 -35.99 -12.15 -26.25
C GLN A 50 -36.83 -11.52 -25.15
N GLN A 51 -37.79 -10.70 -25.57
CA GLN A 51 -38.78 -10.06 -24.73
C GLN A 51 -39.63 -11.12 -24.02
N THR A 52 -39.61 -11.12 -22.70
CA THR A 52 -40.76 -11.57 -21.91
C THR A 52 -40.94 -10.63 -20.72
N SER A 53 -42.16 -10.12 -20.63
CA SER A 53 -42.59 -9.01 -19.79
C SER A 53 -42.84 -9.40 -18.34
N ASN A 54 -42.76 -8.36 -17.48
CA ASN A 54 -43.50 -8.14 -16.22
C ASN A 54 -42.75 -8.30 -14.87
N ASN A 55 -42.56 -7.12 -14.27
CA ASN A 55 -42.63 -6.75 -12.85
C ASN A 55 -41.44 -6.96 -11.88
N ILE A 56 -40.70 -5.85 -11.72
CA ILE A 56 -40.29 -5.15 -10.49
C ILE A 56 -39.50 -5.96 -9.44
N THR A 57 -38.22 -5.62 -9.25
CA THR A 57 -37.73 -5.02 -7.99
C THR A 57 -36.46 -4.22 -8.29
N PHE A 58 -36.57 -2.92 -8.04
CA PHE A 58 -35.49 -1.96 -8.00
C PHE A 58 -34.44 -2.38 -6.96
N SER A 59 -33.25 -2.75 -7.41
CA SER A 59 -32.04 -2.78 -6.58
C SER A 59 -30.98 -1.89 -7.25
N GLU A 60 -31.25 -0.59 -7.20
CA GLU A 60 -30.40 0.50 -7.67
C GLU A 60 -29.18 0.72 -6.74
N GLN A 61 -28.46 -0.34 -6.36
CA GLN A 61 -27.33 -0.22 -5.40
C GLN A 61 -26.08 -1.04 -5.75
N GLN A 62 -25.83 -1.33 -7.03
CA GLN A 62 -24.50 -1.76 -7.48
C GLN A 62 -23.97 -0.94 -8.66
N ILE A 63 -24.17 0.38 -8.62
CA ILE A 63 -23.31 1.28 -9.41
C ILE A 63 -21.94 1.25 -8.72
N THR A 64 -21.09 0.33 -9.17
CA THR A 64 -19.69 0.28 -8.75
C THR A 64 -19.07 1.64 -9.09
N TYR A 65 -18.41 2.30 -8.14
CA TYR A 65 -17.84 3.66 -8.28
C TYR A 65 -17.02 3.88 -9.58
N GLN A 66 -16.51 2.79 -10.17
CA GLN A 66 -15.88 2.76 -11.48
C GLN A 66 -16.74 3.32 -12.63
N GLN A 67 -18.09 3.22 -12.55
CA GLN A 67 -19.00 3.71 -13.59
C GLN A 67 -19.28 5.23 -13.53
N ARG A 68 -18.98 5.90 -12.40
CA ARG A 68 -19.18 7.36 -12.27
C ARG A 68 -17.93 8.16 -12.67
N LEU A 69 -16.76 7.53 -12.68
CA LEU A 69 -15.52 8.16 -13.08
C LEU A 69 -15.39 8.14 -14.60
N LEU A 70 -15.25 9.32 -15.21
CA LEU A 70 -14.95 9.45 -16.64
C LEU A 70 -13.71 8.60 -16.97
N PRO A 71 -13.63 7.93 -18.14
CA PRO A 71 -12.49 7.10 -18.52
C PRO A 71 -11.12 7.82 -18.44
N SER A 72 -11.11 9.15 -18.57
CA SER A 72 -9.94 10.01 -18.38
C SER A 72 -9.46 10.09 -16.93
N GLN A 73 -10.36 9.97 -15.95
CA GLN A 73 -10.05 9.97 -14.50
C GLN A 73 -9.50 8.62 -14.04
N ILE A 74 -9.80 7.53 -14.76
CA ILE A 74 -9.30 6.18 -14.44
C ILE A 74 -7.80 6.06 -14.72
N LYS A 75 -7.25 6.83 -15.68
CA LYS A 75 -5.85 6.73 -16.13
C LYS A 75 -4.79 6.95 -15.02
N HIS A 76 -5.16 7.56 -13.89
CA HIS A 76 -4.22 7.89 -12.82
C HIS A 76 -4.70 7.48 -11.42
N MET A 77 -5.69 6.58 -11.32
CA MET A 77 -6.20 6.12 -10.03
C MET A 77 -5.10 5.52 -9.14
N ASP A 78 -4.14 4.80 -9.72
CA ASP A 78 -3.01 4.22 -8.97
C ASP A 78 -2.13 5.29 -8.33
N LYS A 79 -1.94 6.44 -8.98
CA LYS A 79 -1.17 7.57 -8.42
C LYS A 79 -1.89 8.20 -7.25
N LEU A 80 -3.21 8.32 -7.34
CA LEU A 80 -4.04 8.86 -6.27
C LEU A 80 -4.05 7.92 -5.06
N ILE A 81 -4.21 6.61 -5.29
CA ILE A 81 -4.14 5.60 -4.23
C ILE A 81 -2.75 5.57 -3.60
N ALA A 82 -1.68 5.66 -4.41
CA ALA A 82 -0.30 5.75 -3.92
C ALA A 82 -0.10 6.94 -2.97
N ALA A 83 -0.57 8.12 -3.35
CA ALA A 83 -0.44 9.33 -2.53
C ALA A 83 -1.22 9.21 -1.21
N ILE A 84 -2.46 8.71 -1.26
CA ILE A 84 -3.27 8.50 -0.06
C ILE A 84 -2.62 7.47 0.86
N ALA A 85 -2.20 6.33 0.32
CA ALA A 85 -1.59 5.25 1.09
C ALA A 85 -0.27 5.70 1.76
N ALA A 86 0.55 6.47 1.05
CA ALA A 86 1.79 7.02 1.58
C ALA A 86 1.52 8.01 2.72
N ASN A 87 0.54 8.91 2.57
CA ASN A 87 0.14 9.82 3.63
C ASN A 87 -0.36 9.07 4.87
N MET A 88 -1.20 8.05 4.70
CA MET A 88 -1.67 7.21 5.80
C MET A 88 -0.49 6.53 6.51
N TRP A 89 0.40 5.89 5.76
CA TRP A 89 1.59 5.23 6.30
C TRP A 89 2.44 6.21 7.12
N HIS A 90 2.75 7.37 6.54
CA HIS A 90 3.59 8.38 7.18
C HIS A 90 2.96 8.91 8.47
N SER A 91 1.66 9.24 8.46
CA SER A 91 0.96 9.73 9.65
C SER A 91 0.99 8.73 10.81
N TYR A 92 0.69 7.44 10.54
CA TYR A 92 0.70 6.42 11.57
C TYR A 92 2.13 6.06 12.02
N GLN A 93 3.11 6.07 11.11
CA GLN A 93 4.49 5.83 11.47
C GLN A 93 5.04 6.97 12.36
N LYS A 94 4.75 8.23 12.03
CA LYS A 94 5.17 9.40 12.84
C LYS A 94 4.51 9.37 14.22
N ALA A 95 3.18 9.23 14.28
CA ALA A 95 2.46 9.14 15.55
C ALA A 95 2.90 7.93 16.38
N GLY A 96 3.19 6.80 15.74
CA GLY A 96 3.69 5.59 16.39
C GLY A 96 5.06 5.79 17.05
N ARG A 97 5.98 6.53 16.42
CA ARG A 97 7.28 6.85 17.06
C ARG A 97 7.10 7.57 18.38
N THR A 98 6.24 8.58 18.43
CA THR A 98 5.94 9.32 19.66
C THR A 98 5.22 8.43 20.69
N ALA A 99 4.25 7.62 20.25
CA ALA A 99 3.45 6.79 21.16
C ALA A 99 4.23 5.60 21.77
N PHE A 100 5.27 5.12 21.09
CA PHE A 100 6.05 3.95 21.49
C PHE A 100 7.53 4.27 21.75
N SER A 101 7.89 5.54 21.90
CA SER A 101 9.24 5.94 22.29
C SER A 101 9.46 5.60 23.78
N PRO A 102 10.58 4.92 24.13
CA PRO A 102 10.92 4.67 25.51
C PRO A 102 11.08 6.00 26.27
N VAL A 103 10.41 6.13 27.41
CA VAL A 103 10.68 7.24 28.32
C VAL A 103 11.85 6.82 29.20
N GLU A 104 12.99 7.49 29.03
CA GLU A 104 14.15 7.28 29.90
C GLU A 104 14.04 8.19 31.13
N TYR A 105 14.37 7.63 32.29
CA TYR A 105 14.40 8.34 33.56
C TYR A 105 15.85 8.42 34.03
N ASP A 106 16.26 9.58 34.54
CA ASP A 106 17.54 9.72 35.22
C ASP A 106 17.54 9.01 36.58
N GLU A 107 18.71 8.93 37.22
CA GLU A 107 18.89 8.34 38.56
C GLU A 107 18.07 9.03 39.66
N ASN A 108 17.56 10.23 39.40
CA ASN A 108 16.74 11.03 40.29
C ASN A 108 15.23 10.91 39.97
N GLY A 109 14.86 10.10 38.96
CA GLY A 109 13.48 9.91 38.52
C GLY A 109 12.91 11.02 37.64
N ASN A 110 13.74 11.94 37.13
CA ASN A 110 13.34 12.94 36.15
C ASN A 110 13.34 12.33 34.75
N MET A 111 12.38 12.73 33.92
CA MET A 111 12.36 12.33 32.51
C MET A 111 13.56 13.00 31.79
N ILE A 112 14.41 12.19 31.17
CA ILE A 112 15.44 12.66 30.25
C ILE A 112 14.69 13.00 28.95
N GLY A 113 14.86 14.24 28.46
CA GLY A 113 14.04 14.80 27.39
C GLY A 113 14.01 13.93 26.12
N GLN A 114 12.81 13.72 25.58
CA GLN A 114 12.64 13.39 24.17
C GLN A 114 13.13 14.60 23.37
N GLU A 115 14.37 14.55 22.89
CA GLU A 115 14.77 15.46 21.82
C GLU A 115 13.93 15.06 20.60
N ASP A 116 13.11 16.01 20.12
CA ASP A 116 12.38 15.93 18.85
C ASP A 116 13.38 15.97 17.69
N ASP A 117 14.28 15.00 17.64
CA ASP A 117 15.34 14.97 16.66
C ASP A 117 14.80 14.32 15.38
N GLU A 118 14.37 15.17 14.46
CA GLU A 118 13.92 14.77 13.12
C GLU A 118 15.06 14.15 12.26
N ASN A 119 16.29 14.05 12.79
CA ASN A 119 17.50 13.59 12.09
C ASN A 119 18.28 12.43 12.74
N LEU A 120 17.72 11.70 13.72
CA LEU A 120 18.43 10.54 14.27
C LEU A 120 18.45 9.38 13.26
N GLU A 121 19.61 9.20 12.63
CA GLU A 121 20.03 7.94 12.03
C GLU A 121 19.94 6.81 13.06
N GLU A 122 19.52 5.63 12.59
CA GLU A 122 19.12 4.48 13.39
C GLU A 122 20.29 3.86 14.18
N GLU A 123 20.79 4.51 15.24
CA GLU A 123 21.65 3.85 16.23
C GLU A 123 20.81 3.27 17.37
N SER A 124 20.55 1.96 17.25
CA SER A 124 20.37 0.98 18.33
C SER A 124 19.61 1.45 19.60
N GLY A 125 18.33 1.80 19.47
CA GLY A 125 17.46 2.07 20.62
C GLY A 125 15.96 1.92 20.32
N GLY A 126 15.43 0.69 20.36
CA GLY A 126 14.03 0.38 20.72
C GLY A 126 12.85 0.98 19.93
N THR A 127 13.03 1.76 18.86
CA THR A 127 11.90 2.39 18.16
C THR A 127 11.04 1.34 17.43
N GLN A 128 9.80 1.16 17.90
CA GLN A 128 8.86 0.23 17.27
C GLN A 128 8.45 0.76 15.89
N LYS A 129 8.92 0.12 14.82
CA LYS A 129 8.57 0.46 13.43
C LYS A 129 7.16 -0.06 13.09
N LEU A 130 6.37 0.75 12.39
CA LEU A 130 5.06 0.32 11.88
C LEU A 130 5.27 -0.85 10.92
N LYS A 131 4.54 -1.94 11.12
CA LYS A 131 4.69 -3.16 10.33
C LYS A 131 3.66 -3.24 9.20
N THR A 132 2.40 -2.98 9.52
CA THR A 132 1.28 -3.12 8.59
C THR A 132 0.10 -2.26 9.05
N LEU A 133 -0.57 -1.59 8.12
CA LEU A 133 -1.89 -1.00 8.31
C LEU A 133 -2.91 -1.83 7.53
N LEU A 134 -3.96 -2.28 8.22
CA LEU A 134 -5.10 -2.95 7.61
C LEU A 134 -6.30 -2.01 7.70
N VAL A 135 -6.91 -1.71 6.56
CA VAL A 135 -7.98 -0.70 6.45
C VAL A 135 -9.22 -1.37 5.90
N ASP A 136 -10.33 -1.28 6.63
CA ASP A 136 -11.64 -1.71 6.16
C ASP A 136 -12.38 -0.52 5.57
N CYS A 137 -12.72 -0.59 4.29
CA CYS A 137 -13.52 0.42 3.61
C CYS A 137 -14.90 -0.16 3.25
N GLU A 138 -15.85 0.70 2.89
CA GLU A 138 -17.20 0.27 2.49
C GLU A 138 -17.16 -0.71 1.28
N TYR A 139 -16.31 -0.42 0.28
CA TYR A 139 -16.24 -1.15 -0.99
C TYR A 139 -14.95 -1.98 -1.18
N GLY A 140 -14.24 -2.29 -0.11
CA GLY A 140 -13.00 -3.05 -0.20
C GLY A 140 -12.16 -3.00 1.06
N ARG A 141 -11.00 -3.64 0.99
CA ARG A 141 -9.99 -3.65 2.07
C ARG A 141 -8.64 -3.27 1.50
N LEU A 142 -7.83 -2.60 2.32
CA LEU A 142 -6.47 -2.25 1.97
C LEU A 142 -5.49 -2.82 3.00
N ALA A 143 -4.32 -3.23 2.53
CA ALA A 143 -3.15 -3.50 3.34
C ALA A 143 -2.00 -2.60 2.89
N ILE A 144 -1.42 -1.85 3.81
CA ILE A 144 -0.29 -0.95 3.56
C ILE A 144 0.90 -1.41 4.41
N LEU A 145 2.06 -1.62 3.79
CA LEU A 145 3.26 -2.16 4.42
C LEU A 145 4.50 -1.40 3.95
N GLY A 146 5.43 -1.10 4.86
CA GLY A 146 6.76 -0.62 4.51
C GLY A 146 7.59 -1.76 3.91
N VAL A 147 8.21 -1.51 2.77
CA VAL A 147 9.12 -2.46 2.09
C VAL A 147 10.57 -2.17 2.44
N SER A 148 10.95 -0.89 2.41
CA SER A 148 12.30 -0.39 2.71
C SER A 148 12.19 0.96 3.44
N ARG A 149 13.28 1.74 3.56
CA ARG A 149 13.23 3.06 4.22
C ARG A 149 12.30 4.01 3.47
N ASN A 150 12.39 4.03 2.15
CA ASN A 150 11.69 5.00 1.31
C ASN A 150 10.55 4.41 0.47
N VAL A 151 10.26 3.11 0.58
CA VAL A 151 9.26 2.42 -0.25
C VAL A 151 8.13 1.80 0.58
N VAL A 152 6.90 2.00 0.11
CA VAL A 152 5.65 1.48 0.68
C VAL A 152 4.91 0.63 -0.36
N LEU A 153 4.39 -0.51 0.08
CA LEU A 153 3.52 -1.41 -0.65
C LEU A 153 2.07 -1.22 -0.21
N CYS A 154 1.16 -1.03 -1.15
CA CYS A 154 -0.28 -0.95 -0.94
C CYS A 154 -0.98 -2.04 -1.76
N VAL A 155 -1.81 -2.86 -1.11
CA VAL A 155 -2.59 -3.93 -1.74
C VAL A 155 -4.06 -3.66 -1.50
N CYS A 156 -4.83 -3.51 -2.58
CA CYS A 156 -6.27 -3.26 -2.55
C CYS A 156 -7.03 -4.53 -2.93
N ALA A 157 -8.03 -4.89 -2.13
CA ALA A 157 -8.83 -6.09 -2.30
C ALA A 157 -10.33 -5.82 -2.23
N GLU A 158 -11.10 -6.77 -2.75
CA GLU A 158 -12.55 -6.86 -2.59
C GLU A 158 -12.96 -6.96 -1.11
N LYS A 159 -14.19 -6.55 -0.81
CA LYS A 159 -14.71 -6.48 0.56
C LYS A 159 -14.79 -7.87 1.19
N GLU A 160 -15.00 -8.88 0.35
CA GLU A 160 -15.13 -10.28 0.69
C GLU A 160 -13.81 -10.92 1.14
N VAL A 161 -12.66 -10.36 0.73
CA VAL A 161 -11.34 -10.95 1.02
C VAL A 161 -11.00 -10.79 2.50
N PRO A 162 -10.86 -11.88 3.27
CA PRO A 162 -10.54 -11.78 4.70
C PRO A 162 -9.19 -11.13 4.96
N PHE A 163 -9.09 -10.35 6.05
CA PHE A 163 -7.83 -9.69 6.43
C PHE A 163 -6.66 -10.67 6.59
N GLY A 164 -6.91 -11.90 7.07
CA GLY A 164 -5.86 -12.92 7.18
C GLY A 164 -5.19 -13.24 5.84
N SER A 165 -5.99 -13.51 4.80
CA SER A 165 -5.49 -13.81 3.45
C SER A 165 -4.81 -12.59 2.81
N LEU A 166 -5.44 -11.42 2.91
CA LEU A 166 -4.90 -10.17 2.40
C LEU A 166 -3.53 -9.85 3.05
N ASN A 167 -3.48 -9.86 4.37
CA ASN A 167 -2.26 -9.57 5.13
C ASN A 167 -1.16 -10.58 4.83
N LYS A 168 -1.48 -11.89 4.81
CA LYS A 168 -0.45 -12.91 4.57
C LYS A 168 0.16 -12.79 3.18
N LYS A 169 -0.66 -12.57 2.15
CA LYS A 169 -0.18 -12.35 0.77
C LYS A 169 0.67 -11.07 0.68
N ALA A 170 0.19 -9.98 1.28
CA ALA A 170 0.91 -8.70 1.25
C ALA A 170 2.25 -8.77 1.99
N GLN A 171 2.33 -9.51 3.10
CA GLN A 171 3.57 -9.77 3.83
C GLN A 171 4.57 -10.57 2.99
N VAL A 172 4.14 -11.65 2.35
CA VAL A 172 5.04 -12.45 1.49
C VAL A 172 5.60 -11.61 0.35
N MET A 173 4.76 -10.78 -0.29
CA MET A 173 5.22 -9.85 -1.32
C MET A 173 6.19 -8.80 -0.77
N ARG A 174 5.90 -8.24 0.41
CA ARG A 174 6.81 -7.30 1.08
C ARG A 174 8.16 -7.94 1.38
N ASP A 175 8.18 -9.16 1.92
CA ASP A 175 9.41 -9.87 2.27
C ASP A 175 10.23 -10.26 1.03
N PHE A 176 9.55 -10.58 -0.07
CA PHE A 176 10.22 -10.81 -1.35
C PHE A 176 10.88 -9.54 -1.90
N LEU A 177 10.23 -8.38 -1.73
CA LEU A 177 10.71 -7.10 -2.25
C LEU A 177 11.68 -6.38 -1.31
N SER A 178 11.67 -6.63 0.00
CA SER A 178 12.50 -5.90 0.95
C SER A 178 13.99 -5.99 0.60
N ARG A 179 14.50 -7.22 0.42
CA ARG A 179 15.91 -7.47 0.09
C ARG A 179 16.39 -6.74 -1.18
N PRO A 180 15.72 -6.86 -2.35
CA PRO A 180 16.19 -6.18 -3.54
C PRO A 180 16.08 -4.65 -3.44
N PHE A 181 15.17 -4.09 -2.64
CA PHE A 181 15.12 -2.64 -2.40
C PHE A 181 16.19 -2.17 -1.42
N THR A 182 16.54 -2.94 -0.39
CA THR A 182 17.64 -2.59 0.52
C THR A 182 18.98 -2.50 -0.21
N ILE A 183 19.29 -3.44 -1.10
CA ILE A 183 20.52 -3.40 -1.91
C ILE A 183 20.57 -2.15 -2.80
N VAL A 184 19.42 -1.69 -3.28
CA VAL A 184 19.35 -0.47 -4.11
C VAL A 184 19.51 0.77 -3.25
N GLU A 185 18.97 0.79 -2.04
CA GLU A 185 19.19 1.89 -1.09
C GLU A 185 20.67 1.98 -0.69
N GLU A 186 21.29 0.87 -0.28
CA GLU A 186 22.72 0.81 0.10
C GLU A 186 23.66 1.29 -1.03
N ALA A 187 23.38 0.88 -2.28
CA ALA A 187 24.21 1.32 -3.41
C ALA A 187 24.06 2.82 -3.75
N VAL A 188 22.91 3.43 -3.43
CA VAL A 188 22.72 4.87 -3.60
C VAL A 188 23.48 5.63 -2.52
N ASP A 189 23.44 5.15 -1.28
CA ASP A 189 24.16 5.76 -0.17
C ASP A 189 25.70 5.72 -0.41
N GLU A 190 26.23 4.60 -0.94
CA GLU A 190 27.65 4.49 -1.31
C GLU A 190 28.08 5.46 -2.43
N GLU A 191 27.23 5.70 -3.44
CA GLU A 191 27.52 6.64 -4.54
C GLU A 191 27.54 8.11 -4.04
N GLU A 192 26.69 8.46 -3.06
CA GLU A 192 26.66 9.80 -2.48
C GLU A 192 27.89 10.09 -1.61
N GLU A 193 28.48 9.08 -0.96
CA GLU A 193 29.71 9.24 -0.16
C GLU A 193 30.98 9.41 -1.01
N GLU A 194 31.04 8.85 -2.22
CA GLU A 194 32.21 8.99 -3.12
C GLU A 194 32.28 10.34 -3.85
N GLU A 195 31.21 11.15 -3.80
CA GLU A 195 31.15 12.47 -4.44
C GLU A 195 31.65 13.63 -3.54
N TYR A 196 32.12 13.31 -2.32
CA TYR A 196 32.68 14.25 -1.33
C TYR A 196 34.14 13.95 -0.95
#